data_AF-A0AAW1NAB3-F1
#
_entry.id   AF-A0AAW1NAB3-F1
#
_cell.length_a   1.000
_cell.length_b   1.000
_cell.length_c   1.000
_cell.angle_alpha   90.00
_cell.angle_beta   90.00
_cell.angle_gamma   90.00
#
_symmetry.space_group_name_H-M   'P 1'
#
loop_
_entity.id
_entity.type
_entity.pdbx_description
1 polymer ?
#
loop_
_entity_poly.entity_id
_entity_poly.type
_entity_poly.pdbx_seq_one_letter_code
_entity_poly.pdbx_strand_id
1 'polypeptide(L)'
;MAFQHQAGTAMECLSIPITLHKEVDGDTLRCGFKIGGGIDQDYHKSPQGYTDNGIYVTEVHESSPASRSGLRVHDKILQCNGYDFTMVTHKKAYCASSHE
;
A
#
# COMPACT_ATOMS: atom_id res chain seq x y z
N MET A 1 0.01 -5.99 24.10
CA MET A 1 -1.20 -5.30 23.60
C MET A 1 -0.78 -3.88 23.22
N ALA A 2 -0.27 -3.70 22.01
CA ALA A 2 0.05 -2.38 21.46
C ALA A 2 -1.27 -1.75 20.96
N PHE A 3 -1.34 -0.42 20.83
CA PHE A 3 -2.51 0.36 20.35
C PHE A 3 -3.53 0.85 21.39
N GLN A 4 -3.12 1.14 22.63
CA GLN A 4 -3.84 2.14 23.45
C GLN A 4 -3.22 3.51 23.21
N HIS A 5 -3.95 4.38 22.52
CA HIS A 5 -3.59 5.79 22.32
C HIS A 5 -4.36 6.65 23.34
N GLN A 6 -3.66 7.54 24.04
CA GLN A 6 -4.28 8.49 24.97
C GLN A 6 -4.74 9.74 24.22
N ALA A 7 -6.01 10.11 24.35
CA ALA A 7 -6.55 11.32 23.75
C ALA A 7 -5.73 12.55 24.19
N GLY A 8 -5.26 13.34 23.22
CA GLY A 8 -4.41 14.52 23.44
C GLY A 8 -2.91 14.29 23.25
N THR A 9 -2.47 13.03 23.13
CA THR A 9 -1.10 12.71 22.70
C THR A 9 -1.02 12.85 21.19
N ALA A 10 0.07 13.41 20.64
CA ALA A 10 0.29 13.37 19.20
C ALA A 10 0.43 11.91 18.76
N MET A 11 -0.39 11.45 17.81
CA MET A 11 -0.15 10.16 17.17
C MET A 11 1.12 10.32 16.31
N GLU A 12 2.19 9.62 16.67
CA GLU A 12 3.31 9.42 15.76
C GLU A 12 2.86 8.44 14.67
N CYS A 13 2.19 8.96 13.64
CA CYS A 13 2.06 8.25 12.38
C CYS A 13 3.43 8.25 11.71
N LEU A 14 4.24 7.23 12.00
CA LEU A 14 5.50 6.98 11.31
C LEU A 14 5.18 6.56 9.86
N SER A 15 4.99 7.54 8.97
CA SER A 15 4.93 7.29 7.53
C SER A 15 6.36 7.12 7.01
N ILE A 16 6.65 5.97 6.40
CA ILE A 16 7.96 5.71 5.80
C ILE A 16 7.87 6.07 4.32
N PRO A 17 8.58 7.11 3.84
CA PRO A 17 8.67 7.37 2.41
C PRO A 17 9.51 6.28 1.75
N ILE A 18 8.98 5.68 0.68
CA ILE A 18 9.67 4.67 -0.12
C ILE A 18 9.68 5.13 -1.58
N THR A 19 10.84 5.01 -2.22
CA THR A 19 11.00 5.29 -3.66
C THR A 19 11.19 3.98 -4.41
N LEU A 20 10.31 3.69 -5.36
CA LEU A 20 10.36 2.49 -6.20
C LEU A 20 10.90 2.84 -7.58
N HIS A 21 11.94 2.14 -8.02
CA HIS A 21 12.46 2.23 -9.38
C HIS A 21 11.89 1.09 -10.23
N LYS A 22 10.99 1.40 -11.16
CA LYS A 22 10.36 0.37 -12.01
C LYS A 22 11.41 -0.37 -12.83
N GLU A 23 11.27 -1.68 -12.92
CA GLU A 23 12.11 -2.51 -13.79
C GLU A 23 11.37 -2.86 -15.07
N VAL A 24 12.11 -2.86 -16.18
CA VAL A 24 11.63 -3.34 -17.47
C VAL A 24 11.62 -4.87 -17.43
N ASP A 25 10.46 -5.46 -17.70
CA ASP A 25 10.36 -6.87 -17.99
C ASP A 25 9.54 -7.08 -19.26
N GLY A 26 10.25 -7.43 -20.33
CA GLY A 26 9.71 -7.40 -21.69
C GLY A 26 9.24 -5.98 -22.04
N ASP A 27 7.98 -5.86 -22.47
CA ASP A 27 7.34 -4.59 -22.82
C ASP A 27 6.62 -3.90 -21.63
N THR A 28 6.71 -4.42 -20.41
CA THR A 28 5.99 -3.88 -19.24
C THR A 28 6.93 -3.40 -18.14
N LEU A 29 6.63 -2.24 -17.56
CA LEU A 29 7.27 -1.76 -16.34
C LEU A 29 6.60 -2.37 -15.10
N ARG A 30 7.38 -2.99 -14.22
CA ARG A 30 6.87 -3.63 -12.99
C ARG A 30 7.59 -3.13 -11.75
N CYS A 31 6.82 -3.01 -10.67
CA CYS A 31 7.35 -2.76 -9.33
C CYS A 31 7.46 -4.04 -8.49
N GLY A 32 6.71 -5.09 -8.84
CA GLY A 32 6.73 -6.39 -8.18
C GLY A 32 6.04 -6.46 -6.82
N PHE A 33 4.88 -5.80 -6.68
CA PHE A 33 4.00 -5.95 -5.52
C PHE A 33 2.53 -5.97 -5.97
N LYS A 34 1.64 -6.45 -5.10
CA LYS A 34 0.19 -6.41 -5.30
C LYS A 34 -0.46 -5.57 -4.21
N ILE A 35 -1.58 -4.96 -4.57
CA ILE A 35 -2.42 -4.19 -3.65
C ILE A 35 -3.76 -4.91 -3.42
N GLY A 36 -4.40 -4.58 -2.31
CA GLY A 36 -5.79 -4.94 -2.02
C GLY A 36 -6.46 -3.88 -1.16
N GLY A 37 -7.77 -4.02 -0.96
CA GLY A 37 -8.58 -3.06 -0.21
C GLY A 37 -9.15 -1.95 -1.09
N GLY A 38 -9.40 -0.78 -0.52
CA GLY A 38 -10.08 0.34 -1.16
C GLY A 38 -11.49 0.57 -0.63
N ILE A 39 -11.96 1.81 -0.69
CA ILE A 39 -13.21 2.26 -0.05
C ILE A 39 -14.47 1.58 -0.58
N ASP A 40 -14.38 0.94 -1.74
CA ASP A 40 -15.44 0.21 -2.43
C ASP A 40 -15.40 -1.31 -2.14
N GLN A 41 -14.45 -1.77 -1.32
CA GLN A 41 -14.33 -3.17 -0.89
C GLN A 41 -14.81 -3.34 0.55
N ASP A 42 -15.19 -4.57 0.90
CA ASP A 42 -15.55 -4.93 2.27
C ASP A 42 -14.33 -5.51 2.99
N TYR A 43 -13.73 -4.72 3.90
CA TYR A 43 -12.53 -5.12 4.62
C TYR A 43 -12.71 -6.40 5.47
N HIS A 44 -13.92 -6.70 5.95
CA HIS A 44 -14.17 -7.92 6.73
C HIS A 44 -14.00 -9.21 5.91
N LYS A 45 -14.03 -9.10 4.58
CA LYS A 45 -13.82 -10.22 3.66
C LYS A 45 -12.36 -10.41 3.27
N SER A 46 -11.47 -9.51 3.70
CA SER A 46 -10.04 -9.66 3.45
C SER A 46 -9.49 -10.86 4.24
N PRO A 47 -8.80 -11.82 3.59
CA PRO A 47 -8.17 -12.93 4.29
C PRO A 47 -7.00 -12.48 5.19
N GLN A 48 -6.54 -11.23 5.06
CA GLN A 48 -5.48 -10.65 5.87
C GLN A 48 -6.00 -10.02 7.19
N GLY A 49 -7.31 -9.90 7.37
CA GLY A 49 -7.89 -9.36 8.61
C GLY A 49 -7.61 -7.87 8.83
N TYR A 50 -7.61 -7.08 7.75
CA TYR A 50 -7.51 -5.61 7.86
C TYR A 50 -8.65 -5.02 8.68
N THR A 51 -8.44 -3.85 9.28
CA THR A 51 -9.41 -3.19 10.18
C THR A 51 -10.13 -2.01 9.53
N ASP A 52 -9.77 -1.66 8.30
CA ASP A 52 -10.37 -0.56 7.54
C ASP A 52 -10.27 -0.78 6.01
N ASN A 53 -10.90 0.13 5.25
CA ASN A 53 -10.98 0.06 3.78
C ASN A 53 -9.81 0.76 3.06
N GLY A 54 -8.65 0.87 3.68
CA GLY A 54 -7.46 1.44 3.05
C GLY A 54 -6.88 0.58 1.94
N ILE A 55 -5.84 1.10 1.29
CA ILE A 55 -5.05 0.34 0.31
C ILE A 55 -3.87 -0.31 1.02
N TYR A 56 -3.75 -1.62 0.90
CA TYR A 56 -2.72 -2.42 1.56
C TYR A 56 -1.91 -3.21 0.55
N VAL A 57 -0.62 -3.40 0.85
CA VAL A 57 0.24 -4.33 0.11
C VAL A 57 -0.12 -5.75 0.53
N THR A 58 -0.60 -6.55 -0.42
CA THR A 58 -1.02 -7.94 -0.19
C THR A 58 0.07 -8.96 -0.52
N GLU A 59 1.01 -8.58 -1.38
CA GLU A 59 2.11 -9.43 -1.82
C GLU A 59 3.29 -8.57 -2.27
N VAL A 60 4.51 -9.03 -1.99
CA VAL A 60 5.75 -8.44 -2.51
C VAL A 60 6.58 -9.58 -3.12
N HIS A 61 6.90 -9.46 -4.40
CA HIS A 61 7.68 -10.48 -5.08
C HIS A 61 9.15 -10.41 -4.64
N GLU A 62 9.77 -11.57 -4.42
CA GLU A 62 11.18 -11.65 -4.07
C GLU A 62 12.07 -11.03 -5.15
N SER A 63 13.15 -10.38 -4.72
CA SER A 63 14.12 -9.70 -5.59
C SER A 63 13.55 -8.59 -6.47
N SER A 64 12.28 -8.19 -6.30
CA SER A 64 11.65 -7.11 -7.05
C SER A 64 12.08 -5.71 -6.58
N PRO A 65 11.81 -4.65 -7.36
CA PRO A 65 12.01 -3.27 -6.91
C PRO A 65 11.34 -2.96 -5.59
N ALA A 66 10.11 -3.44 -5.38
CA ALA A 66 9.38 -3.29 -4.13
C ALA A 66 10.12 -3.91 -2.94
N SER A 67 10.57 -5.15 -3.09
CA SER A 67 11.34 -5.85 -2.05
C SER A 67 12.63 -5.10 -1.69
N ARG A 68 13.39 -4.65 -2.69
CA ARG A 68 14.68 -3.96 -2.49
C ARG A 68 14.54 -2.56 -1.91
N SER A 69 13.39 -1.92 -2.11
CA SER A 69 13.10 -0.60 -1.55
C SER A 69 12.55 -0.66 -0.12
N GLY A 70 12.33 -1.87 0.40
CA GLY A 70 11.88 -2.09 1.77
C GLY A 70 10.36 -2.12 1.95
N LEU A 71 9.57 -2.17 0.87
CA LEU A 71 8.12 -2.34 0.94
C LEU A 71 7.79 -3.74 1.47
N ARG A 72 6.83 -3.84 2.39
CA ARG A 72 6.46 -5.10 3.04
C ARG A 72 4.98 -5.40 2.86
N VAL A 73 4.66 -6.69 2.93
CA VAL A 73 3.27 -7.15 3.03
C VAL A 73 2.64 -6.55 4.30
N HIS A 74 1.38 -6.14 4.20
CA HIS A 74 0.60 -5.42 5.21
C HIS A 74 0.94 -3.94 5.41
N ASP A 75 1.89 -3.38 4.64
CA ASP A 75 2.06 -1.93 4.61
C ASP A 75 0.79 -1.25 4.06
N LYS A 76 0.34 -0.19 4.73
CA LYS A 76 -0.77 0.64 4.29
C LYS A 76 -0.24 1.79 3.44
N ILE A 77 -0.70 1.89 2.20
CA ILE A 77 -0.31 2.95 1.27
C ILE A 77 -1.15 4.19 1.57
N LEU A 78 -0.51 5.25 2.05
CA LEU A 78 -1.16 6.53 2.35
C LEU A 78 -1.11 7.48 1.16
N GLN A 79 -0.03 7.43 0.38
CA GLN A 79 0.18 8.28 -0.79
C GLN A 79 1.04 7.55 -1.83
N CYS A 80 0.79 7.81 -3.10
CA CYS A 80 1.64 7.36 -4.20
C CYS A 80 1.85 8.52 -5.19
N ASN A 81 3.09 8.90 -5.47
CA ASN A 81 3.44 9.98 -6.41
C ASN A 81 2.69 11.30 -6.17
N GLY A 82 2.46 11.65 -4.90
CA GLY A 82 1.72 12.85 -4.51
C GLY A 82 0.19 12.70 -4.48
N TYR A 83 -0.37 11.60 -5.01
CA TYR A 83 -1.79 11.29 -4.92
C TYR A 83 -2.13 10.63 -3.60
N ASP A 84 -3.13 11.16 -2.90
CA ASP A 84 -3.67 10.60 -1.67
C ASP A 84 -4.35 9.24 -1.93
N PHE A 85 -3.98 8.23 -1.15
CA PHE A 85 -4.50 6.86 -1.22
C PHE A 85 -5.36 6.49 0.01
N THR A 86 -5.61 7.43 0.93
CA THR A 86 -6.39 7.16 2.14
C THR A 86 -7.88 6.91 1.86
N MET A 87 -8.41 7.50 0.77
CA MET A 87 -9.83 7.47 0.41
C MET A 87 -10.05 7.16 -1.07
N VAL A 88 -9.38 6.11 -1.58
CA VAL A 88 -9.47 5.71 -3.00
C VAL A 88 -10.13 4.35 -3.18
N THR A 89 -10.78 4.18 -4.34
CA THR A 89 -11.31 2.87 -4.73
C THR A 89 -10.19 1.95 -5.18
N HIS A 90 -10.41 0.64 -5.08
CA HIS A 90 -9.44 -0.37 -5.49
C HIS A 90 -8.97 -0.15 -6.94
N LYS A 91 -9.93 0.09 -7.86
CA LYS A 91 -9.63 0.35 -9.27
C LYS A 91 -8.75 1.59 -9.46
N LYS A 92 -9.03 2.69 -8.74
CA LYS A 92 -8.23 3.92 -8.84
C LYS A 92 -6.81 3.71 -8.32
N ALA A 93 -6.67 3.04 -7.17
CA ALA A 93 -5.37 2.70 -6.62
C ALA A 93 -4.53 1.87 -7.61
N TYR A 94 -5.15 0.85 -8.23
CA TYR A 94 -4.49 0.00 -9.22
C TYR A 94 -4.03 0.78 -10.44
N CYS A 95 -4.88 1.65 -10.98
CA CYS A 95 -4.53 2.50 -12.13
C CYS A 95 -3.37 3.43 -11.80
N ALA A 96 -3.42 4.11 -10.65
CA ALA A 96 -2.37 5.02 -10.21
C ALA A 96 -1.03 4.31 -9.94
N SER A 97 -1.05 3.10 -9.35
CA SER A 97 0.19 2.33 -9.14
C SER A 97 0.80 1.77 -10.44
N SER A 98 -0.03 1.57 -11.48
CA SER A 98 0.38 0.90 -12.73
C SER A 98 0.73 1.85 -13.88
N HIS A 99 0.09 3.02 -13.98
CA HIS A 99 0.16 3.91 -15.16
C HIS A 99 1.17 5.07 -15.05
N GLU A 100 2.31 4.85 -14.41
CA GLU A 100 3.45 5.79 -14.45
C GLU A 100 4.74 5.12 -14.90
#